data_AF-A0A5M6CNB7-F1
#
_entry.id   AF-A0A5M6CNB7-F1
#
_cell.length_a   1.000
_cell.length_b   1.000
_cell.length_c   1.000
_cell.angle_alpha   90.00
_cell.angle_beta   90.00
_cell.angle_gamma   90.00
#
_symmetry.space_group_name_H-M   'P 1'
#
loop_
_entity.id
_entity.type
_entity.pdbx_description
1 polymer ?
#
loop_
_entity_poly.entity_id
_entity_poly.type
_entity_poly.pdbx_seq_one_letter_code
_entity_poly.pdbx_strand_id
1 'polypeptide(L)'
;MQNGANPQPYKLTTKELESNFGLNIYDFGARMQDMQLGRWWQIDPMAEDFYNMSQYSYCGNNPANLVDPDGMKWLNTNDEEIAKRLQEGISKRLTTENANLTKANAKIADIKAEIKKSGGSDKLNNSLKAAEANVASISSTISDLNSSSTELSEMGNATTTQVFTFDNSSDAVTYTEKKSDGVIHMGNSSDANALHEAVHGFQIFKGTMDNSNRIDREVVPYQRQYSFDPNSMTSSKVPSDYGRVSSRSDITRNWVWFINDSKGNYPYFDPGTKQSAINGVLKVLREQEKGK
;
A
#
# COMPACT_ATOMS: atom_id res chain seq x y z
N MET A 1 -32.25 -2.03 -34.70
CA MET A 1 -31.98 -3.38 -34.18
C MET A 1 -30.92 -3.24 -33.11
N GLN A 2 -31.26 -3.61 -31.88
CA GLN A 2 -30.43 -3.54 -30.69
C GLN A 2 -29.50 -4.77 -30.69
N ASN A 3 -28.20 -4.58 -30.49
CA ASN A 3 -27.22 -5.59 -30.08
C ASN A 3 -25.90 -4.83 -29.87
N GLY A 4 -25.35 -4.65 -28.68
CA GLY A 4 -25.54 -5.32 -27.41
C GLY A 4 -24.19 -5.13 -26.75
N ALA A 5 -24.02 -3.99 -26.06
CA ALA A 5 -22.85 -3.78 -25.21
C ALA A 5 -22.80 -4.99 -24.27
N ASN A 6 -21.87 -5.90 -24.53
CA ASN A 6 -21.74 -7.12 -23.78
C ASN A 6 -21.45 -6.71 -22.33
N PRO A 7 -22.34 -6.97 -21.35
CA PRO A 7 -22.16 -6.51 -19.98
C PRO A 7 -21.03 -7.24 -19.22
N GLN A 8 -20.21 -8.01 -19.94
CA GLN A 8 -19.10 -8.82 -19.43
C GLN A 8 -17.84 -8.50 -20.26
N PRO A 9 -17.06 -7.47 -19.88
CA PRO A 9 -15.81 -7.11 -20.56
C PRO A 9 -14.69 -8.14 -20.32
N TYR A 10 -14.85 -8.98 -19.29
CA TYR A 10 -13.92 -10.05 -18.92
C TYR A 10 -14.40 -11.37 -19.53
N LYS A 11 -13.58 -11.99 -20.40
CA LYS A 11 -13.87 -13.32 -20.94
C LYS A 11 -12.80 -14.32 -20.52
N LEU A 12 -11.73 -14.43 -21.30
CA LEU A 12 -10.66 -15.38 -21.02
C LEU A 12 -9.75 -14.85 -19.91
N THR A 13 -9.40 -15.71 -18.95
CA THR A 13 -8.44 -15.42 -17.87
C THR A 13 -8.67 -14.08 -17.15
N THR A 14 -9.94 -13.64 -17.05
CA THR A 14 -10.34 -12.38 -16.41
C THR A 14 -9.73 -11.10 -17.02
N LYS A 15 -9.28 -11.13 -18.28
CA LYS A 15 -8.69 -9.96 -18.98
C LYS A 15 -9.71 -9.24 -19.86
N GLU A 16 -9.50 -7.93 -20.06
CA GLU A 16 -10.40 -7.06 -20.81
C GLU A 16 -10.26 -7.32 -22.33
N LEU A 17 -11.40 -7.51 -22.99
CA LEU A 17 -11.48 -7.63 -24.44
C LEU A 17 -11.59 -6.23 -25.07
N GLU A 18 -10.57 -5.84 -25.84
CA GLU A 18 -10.63 -4.66 -26.68
C GLU A 18 -11.18 -5.04 -28.07
N SER A 19 -12.31 -4.44 -28.44
CA SER A 19 -13.06 -4.76 -29.67
C SER A 19 -13.02 -3.66 -30.72
N ASN A 20 -12.31 -2.56 -30.43
CA ASN A 20 -12.10 -1.48 -31.38
C ASN A 20 -11.49 -1.99 -32.70
N PHE A 21 -12.01 -1.49 -33.82
CA PHE A 21 -11.63 -1.84 -35.20
C PHE A 21 -11.87 -3.31 -35.61
N GLY A 22 -12.65 -4.09 -34.86
CA GLY A 22 -13.04 -5.46 -35.23
C GLY A 22 -11.94 -6.51 -35.03
N LEU A 23 -10.86 -6.16 -34.33
CA LEU A 23 -9.68 -7.02 -34.17
C LEU A 23 -9.76 -7.99 -32.98
N ASN A 24 -10.70 -7.80 -32.04
CA ASN A 24 -10.97 -8.69 -30.88
C ASN A 24 -9.69 -9.13 -30.14
N ILE A 25 -8.93 -8.16 -29.65
CA ILE A 25 -7.61 -8.37 -29.02
C ILE A 25 -7.77 -8.30 -27.50
N TYR A 26 -7.05 -9.13 -26.76
CA TYR A 26 -7.11 -9.14 -25.30
C TYR A 26 -5.95 -8.32 -24.72
N ASP A 27 -6.28 -7.44 -23.78
CA ASP A 27 -5.30 -6.61 -23.09
C ASP A 27 -4.77 -7.35 -21.85
N PHE A 28 -3.50 -7.76 -21.90
CA PHE A 28 -2.77 -8.37 -20.78
C PHE A 28 -1.89 -7.35 -20.05
N GLY A 29 -2.07 -6.05 -20.29
CA GLY A 29 -1.32 -4.94 -19.71
C GLY A 29 0.01 -4.72 -20.40
N ALA A 30 0.91 -5.70 -20.35
CA ALA A 30 2.24 -5.61 -20.95
C ALA A 30 2.23 -5.86 -22.47
N ARG A 31 1.27 -6.66 -22.96
CA ARG A 31 1.15 -7.06 -24.37
C ARG A 31 -0.31 -7.22 -24.77
N MET A 32 -0.54 -7.03 -26.07
CA MET A 32 -1.82 -7.26 -26.73
C MET A 32 -1.83 -8.67 -27.34
N GLN A 33 -2.75 -9.52 -26.90
CA GLN A 33 -2.84 -10.92 -27.32
C GLN A 33 -3.87 -11.14 -28.44
N ASP A 34 -3.43 -11.81 -29.51
CA ASP A 34 -4.34 -12.35 -30.52
C ASP A 34 -4.78 -13.76 -30.14
N MET A 35 -6.05 -13.91 -29.77
CA MET A 35 -6.61 -15.22 -29.43
C MET A 35 -6.93 -16.10 -30.64
N GLN A 36 -7.04 -15.53 -31.84
CA GLN A 36 -7.24 -16.32 -33.07
C GLN A 36 -5.93 -17.00 -33.50
N LEU A 37 -4.80 -16.33 -33.24
CA LEU A 37 -3.47 -16.83 -33.58
C LEU A 37 -2.73 -17.48 -32.40
N GLY A 38 -3.15 -17.23 -31.17
CA GLY A 38 -2.49 -17.71 -29.94
C GLY A 38 -1.10 -17.09 -29.75
N ARG A 39 -0.89 -15.84 -30.17
CA ARG A 39 0.42 -15.17 -30.22
C ARG A 39 0.32 -13.73 -29.72
N TRP A 40 1.46 -13.19 -29.32
CA TRP A 40 1.62 -11.76 -29.02
C TRP A 40 1.79 -10.95 -30.30
N TRP A 41 1.25 -9.73 -30.31
CA TRP A 41 1.51 -8.76 -31.38
C TRP A 41 2.86 -8.03 -31.21
N GLN A 42 3.38 -7.96 -29.97
CA GLN A 42 4.69 -7.36 -29.67
C GLN A 42 5.74 -8.43 -29.34
N ILE A 43 7.02 -8.08 -29.55
CA ILE A 43 8.17 -8.86 -29.11
C ILE A 43 8.17 -8.94 -27.58
N ASP A 44 8.40 -10.13 -27.03
CA ASP A 44 8.57 -10.35 -25.60
C ASP A 44 9.73 -9.50 -25.03
N PRO A 45 9.51 -8.65 -24.02
CA PRO A 45 10.58 -7.91 -23.36
C PRO A 45 11.68 -8.79 -22.74
N MET A 46 11.39 -10.05 -22.42
CA MET A 46 12.35 -11.07 -21.96
C MET A 46 12.86 -11.96 -23.10
N ALA A 47 12.67 -11.57 -24.36
CA ALA A 47 13.13 -12.33 -25.52
C ALA A 47 14.63 -12.66 -25.48
N GLU A 48 15.44 -11.81 -24.84
CA GLU A 48 16.88 -12.01 -24.67
C GLU A 48 17.25 -13.02 -23.58
N ASP A 49 16.32 -13.40 -22.70
CA ASP A 49 16.54 -14.43 -21.69
C ASP A 49 16.15 -15.84 -22.19
N PHE A 50 15.39 -15.91 -23.29
CA PHE A 50 14.84 -17.16 -23.85
C PHE A 50 15.14 -17.32 -25.36
N TYR A 51 16.42 -17.43 -25.72
CA TYR A 51 16.89 -17.57 -27.12
C TYR A 51 16.31 -18.77 -27.87
N ASN A 52 15.88 -19.82 -27.16
CA ASN A 52 15.33 -21.04 -27.74
C ASN A 52 13.82 -20.98 -28.01
N MET A 53 13.17 -19.87 -27.69
CA MET A 53 11.72 -19.69 -27.83
C MET A 53 11.39 -18.56 -28.80
N SER A 54 10.24 -18.67 -29.47
CA SER A 54 9.77 -17.60 -30.35
C SER A 54 9.40 -16.38 -29.51
N GLN A 55 9.92 -15.21 -29.90
CA GLN A 55 9.70 -13.91 -29.27
C GLN A 55 8.23 -13.46 -29.25
N TYR A 56 7.33 -14.19 -29.92
CA TYR A 56 5.89 -13.94 -29.98
C TYR A 56 5.07 -15.08 -29.34
N SER A 57 5.71 -16.03 -28.64
CA SER A 57 5.04 -17.19 -28.06
C SER A 57 4.28 -16.82 -26.79
N TYR A 58 3.01 -17.21 -26.73
CA TYR A 58 2.21 -17.15 -25.50
C TYR A 58 2.39 -18.43 -24.69
N CYS A 59 2.70 -18.31 -23.39
CA CYS A 59 2.81 -19.44 -22.45
C CYS A 59 3.76 -20.56 -22.93
N GLY A 60 4.80 -20.23 -23.68
CA GLY A 60 5.71 -21.21 -24.28
C GLY A 60 5.02 -22.27 -25.15
N ASN A 61 3.94 -21.89 -25.85
CA ASN A 61 3.05 -22.75 -26.63
C ASN A 61 2.29 -23.81 -25.78
N ASN A 62 2.15 -23.61 -24.46
CA ASN A 62 1.35 -24.47 -23.60
C ASN A 62 0.25 -23.71 -22.83
N PRO A 63 -0.67 -23.02 -23.53
CA PRO A 63 -1.71 -22.18 -22.91
C PRO A 63 -2.81 -23.00 -22.20
N ALA A 64 -2.83 -24.32 -22.37
CA ALA A 64 -3.77 -25.19 -21.67
C ALA A 64 -3.37 -25.43 -20.20
N ASN A 65 -2.07 -25.30 -19.88
CA ASN A 65 -1.53 -25.56 -18.55
C ASN A 65 -0.91 -24.32 -17.89
N LEU A 66 -0.59 -23.28 -18.66
CA LEU A 66 0.11 -22.08 -18.20
C LEU A 66 -0.70 -20.82 -18.53
N VAL A 67 -0.71 -19.87 -17.60
CA VAL A 67 -1.25 -18.51 -17.77
C VAL A 67 -0.10 -17.55 -17.46
N ASP A 68 0.20 -16.64 -18.38
CA ASP A 68 1.16 -15.53 -18.18
C ASP A 68 0.43 -14.41 -17.40
N PRO A 69 0.65 -14.25 -16.09
CA PRO A 69 -0.21 -13.41 -15.26
C PRO A 69 0.04 -11.91 -15.44
N ASP A 70 1.27 -11.50 -15.81
CA ASP A 70 1.82 -10.29 -15.22
C ASP A 70 2.88 -9.47 -15.98
N GLY A 71 3.82 -10.04 -16.74
CA GLY A 71 4.88 -9.24 -17.38
C GLY A 71 5.55 -8.24 -16.41
N MET A 72 6.18 -8.72 -15.32
CA MET A 72 6.62 -7.87 -14.19
C MET A 72 8.14 -7.67 -14.06
N LYS A 73 8.55 -6.57 -13.40
CA LYS A 73 9.95 -6.13 -13.17
C LYS A 73 10.37 -6.08 -11.69
N TRP A 74 10.07 -7.13 -10.93
CA TRP A 74 10.74 -7.40 -9.65
C TRP A 74 12.14 -7.98 -9.91
N LEU A 75 13.12 -7.77 -9.02
CA LEU A 75 14.48 -8.26 -9.27
C LEU A 75 14.54 -9.79 -9.40
N ASN A 76 13.71 -10.52 -8.64
CA ASN A 76 13.62 -11.97 -8.69
C ASN A 76 12.22 -12.48 -8.27
N THR A 77 11.98 -13.77 -8.44
CA THR A 77 10.69 -14.41 -8.11
C THR A 77 10.32 -14.30 -6.62
N ASN A 78 11.29 -14.24 -5.70
CA ASN A 78 10.95 -14.06 -4.28
C ASN A 78 10.36 -12.68 -4.01
N ASP A 79 10.88 -11.64 -4.67
CA ASP A 79 10.35 -10.28 -4.57
C ASP A 79 8.92 -10.19 -5.13
N GLU A 80 8.65 -10.87 -6.23
CA GLU A 80 7.32 -11.00 -6.81
C GLU A 80 6.34 -11.70 -5.86
N GLU A 81 6.76 -12.80 -5.21
CA GLU A 81 5.95 -13.51 -4.22
C GLU A 81 5.69 -12.68 -2.95
N ILE A 82 6.65 -11.84 -2.53
CA ILE A 82 6.43 -10.85 -1.47
C ILE A 82 5.38 -9.84 -1.92
N ALA A 83 5.52 -9.24 -3.10
CA ALA A 83 4.55 -8.28 -3.62
C ALA A 83 3.14 -8.86 -3.76
N LYS A 84 3.00 -10.10 -4.24
CA LYS A 84 1.72 -10.83 -4.29
C LYS A 84 1.12 -10.99 -2.90
N ARG A 85 1.91 -11.45 -1.91
CA ARG A 85 1.45 -11.59 -0.53
C ARG A 85 1.00 -10.28 0.09
N LEU A 86 1.69 -9.17 -0.21
CA LEU A 86 1.26 -7.83 0.19
C LEU A 86 -0.08 -7.45 -0.46
N GLN A 87 -0.24 -7.66 -1.76
CA GLN A 87 -1.50 -7.38 -2.48
C GLN A 87 -2.68 -8.20 -1.94
N GLU A 88 -2.46 -9.47 -1.62
CA GLU A 88 -3.46 -10.35 -1.00
C GLU A 88 -3.84 -9.85 0.40
N GLY A 89 -2.85 -9.48 1.21
CA GLY A 89 -3.05 -8.90 2.54
C GLY A 89 -3.87 -7.61 2.49
N ILE A 90 -3.55 -6.73 1.53
CA ILE A 90 -4.28 -5.49 1.27
C ILE A 90 -5.74 -5.80 0.89
N SER A 91 -5.95 -6.71 -0.06
CA SER A 91 -7.28 -7.10 -0.55
C SER A 91 -8.17 -7.66 0.56
N LYS A 92 -7.59 -8.51 1.42
CA LYS A 92 -8.27 -9.05 2.61
C LYS A 92 -8.64 -7.95 3.59
N ARG A 93 -7.72 -7.00 3.83
CA ARG A 93 -7.99 -5.88 4.73
C ARG A 93 -9.04 -4.93 4.17
N LEU A 94 -8.99 -4.60 2.88
CA LEU A 94 -10.00 -3.82 2.17
C LEU A 94 -11.38 -4.44 2.29
N THR A 95 -11.50 -5.76 2.13
CA THR A 95 -12.79 -6.45 2.29
C THR A 95 -13.37 -6.23 3.69
N THR A 96 -12.52 -6.33 4.72
CA THR A 96 -12.91 -6.11 6.12
C THR A 96 -13.31 -4.65 6.36
N GLU A 97 -12.51 -3.69 5.90
CA GLU A 97 -12.80 -2.28 6.14
C GLU A 97 -14.00 -1.77 5.35
N ASN A 98 -14.25 -2.27 4.14
CA ASN A 98 -15.49 -1.96 3.40
C ASN A 98 -16.74 -2.48 4.11
N ALA A 99 -16.66 -3.66 4.73
CA ALA A 99 -17.74 -4.18 5.56
C ALA A 99 -17.94 -3.32 6.82
N ASN A 100 -16.85 -2.88 7.47
CA ASN A 100 -16.91 -1.96 8.60
C ASN A 100 -17.51 -0.60 8.21
N LEU A 101 -17.11 -0.06 7.06
CA LEU A 101 -17.61 1.20 6.50
C LEU A 101 -19.12 1.13 6.27
N THR A 102 -19.60 0.03 5.70
CA THR A 102 -21.04 -0.21 5.49
C THR A 102 -21.81 -0.18 6.81
N LYS A 103 -21.31 -0.88 7.83
CA LYS A 103 -21.92 -0.90 9.17
C LYS A 103 -21.89 0.49 9.84
N ALA A 104 -20.77 1.20 9.72
CA ALA A 104 -20.61 2.53 10.30
C ALA A 104 -21.56 3.55 9.65
N ASN A 105 -21.72 3.49 8.32
CA ASN A 105 -22.69 4.32 7.59
C ASN A 105 -24.14 3.99 7.96
N ALA A 106 -24.49 2.72 8.12
CA ALA A 106 -25.81 2.33 8.60
C ALA A 106 -26.11 2.93 9.99
N LYS A 107 -25.14 2.88 10.90
CA LYS A 107 -25.26 3.51 12.23
C LYS A 107 -25.49 5.03 12.14
N ILE A 108 -24.81 5.73 11.23
CA ILE A 108 -25.05 7.17 10.99
C ILE A 108 -26.49 7.40 10.52
N ALA A 109 -26.97 6.58 9.58
CA ALA A 109 -28.33 6.69 9.08
C ALA A 109 -29.38 6.49 10.18
N ASP A 110 -29.19 5.49 11.05
CA ASP A 110 -30.06 5.23 12.20
C ASP A 110 -30.09 6.41 13.18
N ILE A 111 -28.92 6.97 13.51
CA ILE A 111 -28.82 8.15 14.40
C ILE A 111 -29.51 9.36 13.77
N LYS A 112 -29.31 9.60 12.47
CA LYS A 112 -29.97 10.71 11.75
C LYS A 112 -31.49 10.53 11.70
N ALA A 113 -31.98 9.31 11.55
CA ALA A 113 -33.40 9.01 11.60
C ALA A 113 -34.00 9.30 12.99
N GLU A 114 -33.30 8.93 14.07
CA GLU A 114 -33.74 9.20 15.44
C GLU A 114 -33.74 10.71 15.75
N ILE A 115 -32.72 11.44 15.33
CA ILE A 115 -32.67 12.92 15.46
C ILE A 115 -33.88 13.56 14.76
N LYS A 116 -34.26 13.06 13.59
CA LYS A 116 -35.43 13.57 12.84
C LYS A 116 -36.75 13.28 13.57
N LYS A 117 -36.86 12.14 14.27
CA LYS A 117 -38.07 11.73 14.98
C LYS A 117 -38.24 12.43 16.33
N SER A 118 -37.16 12.51 17.11
CA SER A 118 -37.19 12.87 18.53
C SER A 118 -36.55 14.24 18.81
N GLY A 119 -36.00 14.91 17.80
CA GLY A 119 -35.21 16.13 17.95
C GLY A 119 -33.74 15.82 18.30
N GLY A 120 -32.84 16.76 17.98
CA GLY A 120 -31.41 16.63 18.26
C GLY A 120 -31.08 16.95 19.71
N SER A 121 -30.86 15.93 20.54
CA SER A 121 -30.27 16.11 21.88
C SER A 121 -28.74 16.15 21.81
N ASP A 122 -28.08 16.75 22.81
CA ASP A 122 -26.61 16.76 22.90
C ASP A 122 -26.01 15.36 22.85
N LYS A 123 -26.66 14.38 23.50
CA LYS A 123 -26.24 12.97 23.46
C LYS A 123 -26.30 12.39 22.05
N LEU A 124 -27.38 12.64 21.30
CA LEU A 124 -27.52 12.16 19.92
C LEU A 124 -26.54 12.85 18.98
N ASN A 125 -26.38 14.17 19.11
CA ASN A 125 -25.45 14.95 18.30
C ASN A 125 -24.00 14.52 18.54
N ASN A 126 -23.61 14.26 19.79
CA ASN A 126 -22.28 13.72 20.12
C ASN A 126 -22.09 12.29 19.60
N SER A 127 -23.13 11.45 19.65
CA SER A 127 -23.09 10.11 19.06
C SER A 127 -22.93 10.14 17.54
N LEU A 128 -23.59 11.10 16.87
CA LEU A 128 -23.45 11.32 15.44
C LEU A 128 -22.03 11.75 15.09
N LYS A 129 -21.48 12.75 15.79
CA LYS A 129 -20.08 13.20 15.61
C LYS A 129 -19.09 12.05 15.76
N ALA A 130 -19.26 11.20 16.78
CA ALA A 130 -18.39 10.04 17.00
C ALA A 130 -18.53 9.00 15.88
N ALA A 131 -19.75 8.76 15.38
CA ALA A 131 -19.98 7.84 14.26
C ALA A 131 -19.38 8.38 12.94
N GLU A 132 -19.51 9.67 12.67
CA GLU A 132 -18.92 10.36 11.52
C GLU A 132 -17.37 10.32 11.58
N ALA A 133 -16.78 10.54 12.76
CA ALA A 133 -15.34 10.40 12.97
C ALA A 133 -14.85 8.96 12.71
N ASN A 134 -15.62 7.95 13.13
CA ASN A 134 -15.30 6.55 12.85
C ASN A 134 -15.33 6.23 11.35
N VAL A 135 -16.34 6.74 10.61
CA VAL A 135 -16.39 6.61 9.14
C VAL A 135 -15.17 7.26 8.50
N ALA A 136 -14.81 8.48 8.90
CA ALA A 136 -13.62 9.16 8.36
C ALA A 136 -12.32 8.36 8.61
N SER A 137 -12.18 7.75 9.79
CA SER A 137 -11.04 6.88 10.11
C SER A 137 -10.98 5.63 9.24
N ILE A 138 -12.11 4.96 9.03
CA ILE A 138 -12.20 3.76 8.16
C ILE A 138 -11.91 4.15 6.70
N SER A 139 -12.50 5.25 6.21
CA SER A 139 -12.25 5.75 4.85
C SER A 139 -10.79 6.10 4.62
N SER A 140 -10.12 6.70 5.61
CA SER A 140 -8.68 6.98 5.53
C SER A 140 -7.86 5.68 5.43
N THR A 141 -8.23 4.66 6.21
CA THR A 141 -7.59 3.33 6.13
C THR A 141 -7.78 2.67 4.76
N ILE A 142 -8.98 2.75 4.18
CA ILE A 142 -9.25 2.24 2.83
C ILE A 142 -8.44 2.99 1.78
N SER A 143 -8.37 4.32 1.89
CA SER A 143 -7.54 5.15 1.00
C SER A 143 -6.07 4.75 1.08
N ASP A 144 -5.57 4.52 2.29
CA ASP A 144 -4.21 4.07 2.56
C ASP A 144 -3.95 2.67 1.96
N LEU A 145 -4.91 1.76 2.02
CA LEU A 145 -4.76 0.44 1.40
C LEU A 145 -4.77 0.52 -0.14
N ASN A 146 -5.67 1.33 -0.71
CA ASN A 146 -5.79 1.48 -2.15
C ASN A 146 -4.57 2.12 -2.80
N SER A 147 -3.97 3.17 -2.21
CA SER A 147 -2.75 3.72 -2.83
C SER A 147 -1.58 2.74 -2.69
N SER A 148 -1.44 2.02 -1.58
CA SER A 148 -0.35 1.03 -1.47
C SER A 148 -0.52 -0.13 -2.45
N SER A 149 -1.76 -0.56 -2.73
CA SER A 149 -2.05 -1.53 -3.80
C SER A 149 -1.66 -0.99 -5.18
N THR A 150 -2.04 0.26 -5.47
CA THR A 150 -1.73 0.92 -6.75
C THR A 150 -0.22 1.09 -6.93
N GLU A 151 0.48 1.53 -5.90
CA GLU A 151 1.94 1.71 -5.87
C GLU A 151 2.66 0.38 -6.12
N LEU A 152 2.29 -0.70 -5.42
CA LEU A 152 2.85 -2.03 -5.64
C LEU A 152 2.59 -2.56 -7.05
N SER A 153 1.40 -2.33 -7.60
CA SER A 153 1.08 -2.70 -8.98
C SER A 153 1.94 -1.93 -9.99
N GLU A 154 2.17 -0.64 -9.74
CA GLU A 154 3.03 0.17 -10.60
C GLU A 154 4.51 -0.24 -10.48
N MET A 155 5.00 -0.53 -9.27
CA MET A 155 6.36 -1.02 -9.04
C MET A 155 6.63 -2.31 -9.81
N GLY A 156 5.64 -3.21 -9.84
CA GLY A 156 5.74 -4.48 -10.57
C GLY A 156 5.60 -4.33 -12.09
N ASN A 157 4.96 -3.27 -12.61
CA ASN A 157 4.56 -3.17 -14.02
C ASN A 157 5.74 -3.27 -15.01
N ALA A 158 5.59 -4.01 -16.13
CA ALA A 158 6.56 -4.10 -17.24
C ALA A 158 7.11 -2.74 -17.72
N THR A 159 6.25 -1.72 -17.75
CA THR A 159 6.61 -0.39 -18.26
C THR A 159 7.42 0.42 -17.25
N THR A 160 7.45 0.00 -15.98
CA THR A 160 8.26 0.63 -14.95
C THR A 160 9.71 0.20 -15.11
N THR A 161 10.55 1.11 -15.55
CA THR A 161 11.98 0.82 -15.80
C THR A 161 12.79 0.66 -14.52
N GLN A 162 12.30 1.15 -13.39
CA GLN A 162 12.97 1.00 -12.09
C GLN A 162 12.79 -0.43 -11.58
N VAL A 163 13.89 -1.05 -11.12
CA VAL A 163 13.87 -2.37 -10.49
C VAL A 163 13.81 -2.21 -8.98
N PHE A 164 13.01 -3.04 -8.34
CA PHE A 164 12.82 -3.07 -6.89
C PHE A 164 13.15 -4.46 -6.34
N THR A 165 13.68 -4.51 -5.12
CA THR A 165 13.94 -5.76 -4.41
C THR A 165 13.69 -5.61 -2.91
N PHE A 166 13.22 -6.69 -2.29
CA PHE A 166 13.00 -6.81 -0.86
C PHE A 166 14.16 -7.58 -0.23
N ASP A 167 14.98 -6.86 0.53
CA ASP A 167 16.11 -7.46 1.24
C ASP A 167 15.59 -8.02 2.57
N ASN A 168 15.28 -9.32 2.61
CA ASN A 168 14.86 -9.96 3.85
C ASN A 168 16.05 -10.04 4.82
N SER A 169 16.04 -9.22 5.88
CA SER A 169 17.10 -9.20 6.88
C SER A 169 16.61 -9.77 8.22
N SER A 170 17.35 -10.74 8.76
CA SER A 170 17.15 -11.25 10.12
C SER A 170 17.46 -10.21 11.19
N ASP A 171 18.30 -9.22 10.84
CA ASP A 171 18.59 -8.06 11.65
C ASP A 171 17.59 -6.97 11.29
N ALA A 172 16.87 -6.45 12.27
CA ALA A 172 15.77 -5.48 12.15
C ALA A 172 16.20 -4.09 11.61
N VAL A 173 17.04 -4.04 10.58
CA VAL A 173 17.49 -2.82 9.92
C VAL A 173 16.53 -2.56 8.77
N THR A 174 15.49 -1.78 9.07
CA THR A 174 14.58 -1.24 8.06
C THR A 174 15.31 -0.14 7.31
N TYR A 175 15.46 -0.29 5.99
CA TYR A 175 16.07 0.73 5.14
C TYR A 175 15.43 0.70 3.76
N THR A 176 15.42 1.86 3.12
CA THR A 176 15.07 1.96 1.71
C THR A 176 16.05 2.90 1.01
N GLU A 177 16.80 2.39 0.04
CA GLU A 177 17.78 3.16 -0.71
C GLU A 177 17.95 2.66 -2.15
N LYS A 178 18.35 3.57 -3.04
CA LYS A 178 18.80 3.21 -4.38
C LYS A 178 20.31 2.97 -4.36
N LYS A 179 20.75 1.75 -4.64
CA LYS A 179 22.17 1.38 -4.65
C LYS A 179 22.84 1.75 -5.98
N SER A 180 24.16 1.59 -6.04
CA SER A 180 24.99 1.96 -7.21
C SER A 180 24.68 1.14 -8.47
N ASP A 181 24.07 -0.04 -8.32
CA ASP A 181 23.55 -0.87 -9.40
C ASP A 181 22.23 -0.32 -10.01
N GLY A 182 21.68 0.74 -9.41
CA GLY A 182 20.43 1.36 -9.83
C GLY A 182 19.18 0.68 -9.30
N VAL A 183 19.29 -0.39 -8.51
CA VAL A 183 18.18 -1.10 -7.88
C VAL A 183 17.75 -0.37 -6.61
N ILE A 184 16.44 -0.29 -6.36
CA ILE A 184 15.91 0.19 -5.09
C ILE A 184 15.74 -1.00 -4.17
N HIS A 185 16.51 -0.99 -3.08
CA HIS A 185 16.54 -2.02 -2.05
C HIS A 185 15.67 -1.61 -0.88
N MET A 186 14.82 -2.53 -0.43
CA MET A 186 13.83 -2.33 0.63
C MET A 186 14.02 -3.42 1.70
N GLY A 187 14.72 -3.08 2.78
CA GLY A 187 15.05 -4.00 3.87
C GLY A 187 13.86 -4.26 4.77
N ASN A 188 13.34 -5.49 4.79
CA ASN A 188 12.10 -5.83 5.49
C ASN A 188 12.23 -7.00 6.47
N SER A 189 11.41 -6.97 7.52
CA SER A 189 11.37 -7.98 8.59
C SER A 189 9.99 -8.63 8.79
N SER A 190 8.95 -8.09 8.16
CA SER A 190 7.58 -8.62 8.15
C SER A 190 6.83 -8.03 6.96
N ASP A 191 5.63 -8.53 6.65
CA ASP A 191 4.82 -8.00 5.55
C ASP A 191 4.38 -6.54 5.79
N ALA A 192 4.00 -6.20 7.03
CA ALA A 192 3.60 -4.83 7.36
C ALA A 192 4.78 -3.85 7.22
N ASN A 193 5.98 -4.29 7.58
CA ASN A 193 7.19 -3.52 7.38
C ASN A 193 7.64 -3.52 5.90
N ALA A 194 7.46 -4.60 5.15
CA ALA A 194 7.72 -4.62 3.71
C ALA A 194 6.82 -3.61 2.97
N LEU A 195 5.55 -3.48 3.38
CA LEU A 195 4.66 -2.45 2.85
C LEU A 195 5.15 -1.03 3.19
N HIS A 196 5.64 -0.83 4.42
CA HIS A 196 6.26 0.43 4.83
C HIS A 196 7.43 0.80 3.91
N GLU A 197 8.38 -0.11 3.72
CA GLU A 197 9.54 0.12 2.86
C GLU A 197 9.13 0.28 1.39
N ALA A 198 8.10 -0.43 0.92
CA ALA A 198 7.57 -0.27 -0.44
C ALA A 198 7.09 1.17 -0.71
N VAL A 199 6.46 1.82 0.27
CA VAL A 199 6.07 3.23 0.16
C VAL A 199 7.30 4.12 -0.04
N HIS A 200 8.36 3.89 0.74
CA HIS A 200 9.62 4.62 0.54
C HIS A 200 10.25 4.32 -0.81
N GLY A 201 10.26 3.07 -1.24
CA GLY A 201 10.83 2.66 -2.53
C GLY A 201 10.11 3.35 -3.68
N PHE A 202 8.79 3.42 -3.62
CA PHE A 202 7.98 4.15 -4.58
C PHE A 202 8.24 5.66 -4.54
N GLN A 203 8.39 6.26 -3.35
CA GLN A 203 8.73 7.69 -3.21
C GLN A 203 10.09 8.01 -3.84
N ILE A 204 11.09 7.14 -3.66
CA ILE A 204 12.41 7.26 -4.32
C ILE A 204 12.24 7.17 -5.84
N PHE A 205 11.48 6.18 -6.33
CA PHE A 205 11.20 6.04 -7.76
C PHE A 205 10.55 7.27 -8.38
N LYS A 206 9.57 7.87 -7.68
CA LYS A 206 8.89 9.09 -8.14
C LYS A 206 9.68 10.38 -7.91
N GLY A 207 10.81 10.32 -7.22
CA GLY A 207 11.56 11.53 -6.83
C GLY A 207 10.80 12.43 -5.86
N THR A 208 9.88 11.86 -5.07
CA THR A 208 9.03 12.60 -4.11
C THR A 208 9.54 12.52 -2.67
N MET A 209 10.63 11.77 -2.44
CA MET A 209 11.25 11.68 -1.13
C MET A 209 11.96 12.99 -0.76
N ASP A 210 11.43 13.69 0.24
CA ASP A 210 12.06 14.87 0.81
C ASP A 210 13.13 14.49 1.86
N ASN A 211 14.40 14.57 1.45
CA ASN A 211 15.53 14.31 2.34
C ASN A 211 15.78 15.42 3.37
N SER A 212 15.13 16.57 3.25
CA SER A 212 15.28 17.68 4.20
C SER A 212 14.46 17.49 5.48
N ASN A 213 13.45 16.61 5.46
CA ASN A 213 12.55 16.40 6.59
C ASN A 213 12.34 14.91 6.90
N ARG A 214 13.32 14.34 7.61
CA ARG A 214 13.38 12.94 8.02
C ARG A 214 12.17 12.44 8.82
N ILE A 215 11.37 13.34 9.42
CA ILE A 215 10.23 12.95 10.25
C ILE A 215 8.96 12.90 9.42
N ASP A 216 8.67 13.94 8.63
CA ASP A 216 7.44 13.99 7.84
C ASP A 216 7.34 12.88 6.81
N ARG A 217 8.48 12.46 6.25
CA ARG A 217 8.52 11.37 5.27
C ARG A 217 8.10 10.01 5.84
N GLU A 218 8.19 9.81 7.15
CA GLU A 218 7.93 8.51 7.83
C GLU A 218 6.47 8.40 8.28
N VAL A 219 5.77 9.54 8.40
CA VAL A 219 4.38 9.58 8.88
C VAL A 219 3.47 8.74 7.98
N VAL A 220 3.57 8.93 6.65
CA VAL A 220 2.73 8.20 5.68
C VAL A 220 3.06 6.69 5.67
N PRO A 221 4.32 6.26 5.51
CA PRO A 221 4.70 4.84 5.62
C PRO A 221 4.19 4.15 6.89
N TYR A 222 4.36 4.77 8.07
CA TYR A 222 3.82 4.20 9.31
C TYR A 222 2.28 4.15 9.33
N GLN A 223 1.60 5.14 8.75
CA GLN A 223 0.15 5.10 8.57
C GLN A 223 -0.27 3.94 7.66
N ARG A 224 0.43 3.70 6.54
CA ARG A 224 0.20 2.55 5.64
C ARG A 224 0.44 1.23 6.35
N GLN A 225 1.51 1.12 7.12
CA GLN A 225 1.82 -0.04 7.93
C GLN A 225 0.70 -0.36 8.94
N TYR A 226 0.19 0.66 9.66
CA TYR A 226 -0.95 0.49 10.55
C TYR A 226 -2.22 0.09 9.81
N SER A 227 -2.51 0.75 8.70
CA SER A 227 -3.69 0.47 7.88
C SER A 227 -3.68 -0.95 7.32
N PHE A 228 -2.50 -1.50 7.03
CA PHE A 228 -2.32 -2.90 6.64
C PHE A 228 -2.47 -3.87 7.82
N ASP A 229 -1.71 -3.65 8.90
CA ASP A 229 -1.77 -4.47 10.13
C ASP A 229 -1.53 -3.61 11.40
N PRO A 230 -2.59 -3.29 12.17
CA PRO A 230 -2.51 -2.56 13.42
C PRO A 230 -1.64 -3.27 14.45
N ASN A 231 -1.56 -4.60 14.42
CA ASN A 231 -0.74 -5.38 15.34
C ASN A 231 0.76 -5.29 15.02
N SER A 232 1.14 -4.65 13.91
CA SER A 232 2.53 -4.32 13.61
C SER A 232 3.01 -3.04 14.32
N MET A 233 2.08 -2.23 14.85
CA MET A 233 2.35 -0.91 15.46
C MET A 233 2.14 -0.92 16.98
N THR A 234 2.41 -2.06 17.63
CA THR A 234 2.35 -2.17 19.09
C THR A 234 3.58 -1.54 19.73
N SER A 235 3.49 -1.17 21.01
CA SER A 235 4.64 -0.65 21.77
C SER A 235 5.79 -1.63 21.94
N SER A 236 5.59 -2.92 21.62
CA SER A 236 6.65 -3.92 21.62
C SER A 236 7.38 -4.03 20.28
N LYS A 237 6.79 -3.51 19.20
CA LYS A 237 7.36 -3.56 17.84
C LYS A 237 7.87 -2.19 17.38
N VAL A 238 7.08 -1.13 17.62
CA VAL A 238 7.44 0.25 17.31
C VAL A 238 7.12 1.12 18.54
N PRO A 239 7.99 1.12 19.56
CA PRO A 239 7.76 1.94 20.75
C PRO A 239 7.93 3.43 20.45
N SER A 240 7.04 4.25 20.99
CA SER A 240 7.16 5.70 21.00
C SER A 240 6.78 6.23 22.36
N ASP A 241 7.63 7.12 22.89
CA ASP A 241 7.39 7.76 24.17
C ASP A 241 6.31 8.84 24.08
N TYR A 242 5.86 9.21 22.88
CA TYR A 242 4.74 10.13 22.70
C TYR A 242 3.43 9.51 23.21
N GLY A 243 3.18 8.26 22.81
CA GLY A 243 1.99 7.52 23.17
C GLY A 243 1.84 6.21 22.37
N ARG A 244 0.87 5.40 22.77
CA ARG A 244 0.50 4.18 22.06
C ARG A 244 -0.37 4.52 20.85
N VAL A 245 -0.20 3.78 19.76
CA VAL A 245 -1.08 3.86 18.59
C VAL A 245 -2.31 3.00 18.83
N SER A 246 -3.48 3.62 18.82
CA SER A 246 -4.79 2.99 18.89
C SER A 246 -5.64 3.24 17.63
N SER A 247 -5.24 4.23 16.84
CA SER A 247 -5.86 4.62 15.59
C SER A 247 -4.81 5.10 14.60
N ARG A 248 -5.15 5.08 13.31
CA ARG A 248 -4.30 5.60 12.23
C ARG A 248 -3.95 7.08 12.43
N SER A 249 -4.84 7.87 13.04
CA SER A 249 -4.62 9.29 13.33
C SER A 249 -3.64 9.56 14.47
N ASP A 250 -3.34 8.56 15.31
CA ASP A 250 -2.35 8.73 16.40
C ASP A 250 -0.92 8.81 15.83
N ILE A 251 -0.71 8.31 14.62
CA ILE A 251 0.57 8.35 13.90
C ILE A 251 0.73 9.74 13.30
N THR A 252 1.30 10.64 14.08
CA THR A 252 1.58 12.03 13.75
C THR A 252 3.08 12.28 13.66
N ARG A 253 3.47 13.46 13.17
CA ARG A 253 4.87 13.93 13.21
C ARG A 253 5.46 13.80 14.62
N ASN A 254 4.71 14.23 15.65
CA ASN A 254 5.17 14.14 17.03
C ASN A 254 5.33 12.68 17.47
N TRP A 255 4.39 11.80 17.11
CA TRP A 255 4.51 10.39 17.45
C TRP A 255 5.76 9.74 16.84
N VAL A 256 6.02 9.98 15.54
CA VAL A 256 7.23 9.51 14.85
C VAL A 256 8.48 10.03 15.54
N TRP A 257 8.49 11.31 15.88
CA TRP A 257 9.67 11.97 16.46
C TRP A 257 10.18 11.28 17.73
N PHE A 258 9.27 10.73 18.55
CA PHE A 258 9.60 10.05 19.81
C PHE A 258 9.63 8.53 19.71
N ILE A 259 9.67 7.95 18.51
CA ILE A 259 10.00 6.53 18.33
C ILE A 259 11.38 6.27 18.97
N ASN A 260 11.48 5.19 19.74
CA ASN A 260 12.72 4.77 20.37
C ASN A 260 13.07 3.32 20.04
N ASP A 261 14.34 2.98 20.18
CA ASP A 261 14.83 1.62 20.07
C ASP A 261 14.93 0.93 21.44
N SER A 262 15.26 -0.36 21.44
CA SER A 262 15.43 -1.15 22.68
C SER A 262 16.57 -0.68 23.58
N LYS A 263 17.44 0.21 23.08
CA LYS A 263 18.57 0.81 23.81
C LYS A 263 18.23 2.21 24.33
N GLY A 264 17.02 2.71 24.08
CA GLY A 264 16.56 4.04 24.48
C GLY A 264 17.08 5.17 23.59
N ASN A 265 17.59 4.87 22.39
CA ASN A 265 17.93 5.91 21.42
C ASN A 265 16.69 6.35 20.65
N TYR A 266 16.69 7.59 20.17
CA TYR A 266 15.62 8.14 19.33
C TYR A 266 16.16 8.40 17.91
N PRO A 267 15.86 7.54 16.93
CA PRO A 267 16.45 7.63 15.58
C PRO A 267 16.19 8.94 14.83
N TYR A 268 15.14 9.66 15.25
CA TYR A 268 14.66 10.89 14.63
C TYR A 268 15.10 12.17 15.37
N PHE A 269 15.88 12.04 16.44
CA PHE A 269 16.60 13.17 17.04
C PHE A 269 18.02 13.24 16.50
N ASP A 270 18.61 14.43 16.54
CA ASP A 270 19.99 14.61 16.12
C ASP A 270 20.94 13.80 17.02
N PRO A 271 21.94 13.11 16.45
CA PRO A 271 22.93 12.37 17.23
C PRO A 271 23.55 13.23 18.33
N GLY A 272 23.57 12.72 19.56
CA GLY A 272 24.12 13.43 20.72
C GLY A 272 23.13 14.36 21.44
N THR A 273 21.86 14.43 21.01
CA THR A 273 20.81 15.13 21.76
C THR A 273 20.70 14.53 23.17
N LYS A 274 20.80 15.38 24.20
CA LYS A 274 20.71 14.94 25.60
C LYS A 274 19.30 14.47 25.92
N GLN A 275 19.17 13.35 26.65
CA GLN A 275 17.87 12.83 27.11
C GLN A 275 17.03 13.88 27.86
N SER A 276 17.67 14.75 28.65
CA SER A 276 16.97 15.83 29.36
C SER A 276 16.30 16.84 28.42
N ALA A 277 16.89 17.12 27.26
CA ALA A 277 16.29 17.97 26.24
C ALA A 277 15.09 17.27 25.58
N ILE A 278 15.23 15.99 25.23
CA ILE A 278 14.15 15.16 24.67
C ILE A 278 12.94 15.15 25.61
N ASN A 279 13.17 14.87 26.89
CA ASN A 279 12.13 14.87 27.92
C ASN A 279 11.46 16.25 28.08
N GLY A 280 12.24 17.33 27.96
CA GLY A 280 11.72 18.70 27.98
C GLY A 280 10.77 18.99 26.82
N VAL A 281 11.15 18.62 25.60
CA VAL A 281 10.30 18.76 24.40
C VAL A 281 9.01 17.94 24.54
N LEU A 282 9.13 16.68 24.98
CA LEU A 282 7.97 15.81 25.17
C LEU A 282 6.94 16.41 26.15
N LYS A 283 7.42 17.00 27.25
CA LYS A 283 6.57 17.64 28.25
C LYS A 283 5.79 18.81 27.64
N VAL A 284 6.47 19.69 26.90
CA VAL A 284 5.85 20.87 26.27
C VAL A 284 4.76 20.44 25.28
N LEU A 285 5.04 19.47 24.42
CA LEU A 285 4.07 19.00 23.42
C LEU A 285 2.82 18.39 24.08
N ARG A 286 3.00 17.59 25.14
CA ARG A 286 1.87 17.02 25.90
C ARG A 286 1.03 18.07 26.61
N GLU A 287 1.65 19.15 27.08
CA GLU A 287 0.92 20.27 27.70
C GLU A 287 0.09 21.03 26.67
N GLN A 288 0.60 21.21 25.44
CA GLN A 288 -0.13 21.84 24.34
C GLN A 288 -1.36 21.05 23.89
N GLU A 289 -1.32 19.71 23.95
CA GLU A 289 -2.47 18.87 23.60
C GLU A 289 -3.58 18.88 24.66
N LYS A 290 -3.23 19.03 25.94
CA LYS A 290 -4.22 19.12 27.03
C LYS A 290 -5.01 20.43 27.04
N GLY A 291 -4.54 21.45 26.32
CA GLY A 291 -5.19 22.76 26.20
C GLY A 291 -6.10 22.91 24.99
N LYS A 292 -6.27 21.85 24.17
CA LYS A 292 -7.16 21.79 23.01
C LYS A 292 -8.40 20.93 23.31
#